data_AF-A0AAD9MJ85-F1
#
_entry.id   AF-A0AAD9MJ85-F1
#
_cell.length_a   1.000
_cell.length_b   1.000
_cell.length_c   1.000
_cell.angle_alpha   90.00
_cell.angle_beta   90.00
_cell.angle_gamma   90.00
#
_symmetry.space_group_name_H-M   'P 1'
#
loop_
_entity.id
_entity.type
_entity.pdbx_description
1 polymer ?
#
loop_
_entity_poly.entity_id
_entity_poly.type
_entity_poly.pdbx_seq_one_letter_code
_entity_poly.pdbx_strand_id
1 'polypeptide(L)'
;MGELLAISESVPFNANPSWTKVYKAWSTLLLQLKRGYETYGFEAWTIPCLYVVCKQLPTFAIKADKERIELEQSSNGAGGHQDDDFDPELEKNMQLVNAASMLKDKIFNLCNGDRAPLEQSRKWGVYYIANLIFKTKSRSCTIEAEEFLNEAWRLCHKDARKNQELILTYLIPCHLLNAHTLPTETLLKPHPRLQKLFLPLCEAIKKGDLHKFDLALQDGEDEFVKRRIYLTLERGRDLALRNLVRKVFLAGGFEEPKEPDGERMRRTRVPIAEFAAAITLSSGQQVDNDEVECYLANMIYKGHMKGYIARERGIVVLSKKKDGVFPGVWTYPGDISIHMKKELVTRLWSSCS
;
A
#
# COMPACT_ATOMS: atom_id res chain seq x y z
N MET A 1 4.46 -20.21 26.06
CA MET A 1 3.25 -20.12 26.92
C MET A 1 3.56 -19.50 28.26
N GLY A 2 4.52 -20.02 29.05
CA GLY A 2 4.86 -19.46 30.37
C GLY A 2 5.14 -17.95 30.39
N GLU A 3 5.98 -17.45 29.49
CA GLU A 3 6.28 -16.00 29.38
C GLU A 3 5.06 -15.15 28.93
N LEU A 4 4.18 -15.70 28.08
CA LEU A 4 2.95 -15.00 27.66
C LEU A 4 1.98 -14.84 28.84
N LEU A 5 1.84 -15.90 29.64
CA LEU A 5 1.00 -15.93 30.83
C LEU A 5 1.56 -15.01 31.92
N ALA A 6 2.89 -15.00 32.11
CA ALA A 6 3.56 -14.08 33.02
C ALA A 6 3.31 -12.61 32.66
N ILE A 7 3.25 -12.27 31.38
CA ILE A 7 2.89 -10.92 30.91
C ILE A 7 1.39 -10.63 31.08
N SER A 8 0.50 -11.58 30.78
CA SER A 8 -0.95 -11.32 30.74
C SER A 8 -1.61 -11.28 32.12
N GLU A 9 -1.07 -12.01 33.10
CA GLU A 9 -1.69 -12.15 34.42
C GLU A 9 -0.96 -11.36 35.52
N SER A 10 0.10 -10.60 35.19
CA SER A 10 0.94 -9.89 36.18
C SER A 10 1.36 -10.77 37.36
N VAL A 11 1.53 -12.08 37.11
CA VAL A 11 1.85 -13.05 38.16
C VAL A 11 3.28 -12.77 38.60
N PRO A 12 3.56 -12.69 39.91
CA PRO A 12 4.91 -12.51 40.44
C PRO A 12 5.71 -13.80 40.21
N PHE A 13 6.18 -13.99 38.99
CA PHE A 13 7.19 -14.98 38.66
C PHE A 13 8.56 -14.33 38.91
N ASN A 14 9.54 -15.11 39.39
CA ASN A 14 10.92 -14.67 39.68
C ASN A 14 11.72 -14.14 38.45
N ALA A 15 11.07 -13.91 37.31
CA ALA A 15 11.67 -13.42 36.09
C ALA A 15 10.89 -12.21 35.58
N ASN A 16 11.58 -11.10 35.32
CA ASN A 16 10.99 -9.97 34.60
C ASN A 16 10.49 -10.45 33.23
N PRO A 17 9.18 -10.39 32.98
CA PRO A 17 8.61 -10.88 31.75
C PRO A 17 8.98 -9.93 30.60
N SER A 18 9.42 -10.48 29.46
CA SER A 18 9.96 -9.69 28.34
C SER A 18 9.28 -10.04 27.02
N TRP A 19 8.83 -9.02 26.30
CA TRP A 19 8.24 -9.16 24.97
C TRP A 19 9.26 -9.69 23.96
N THR A 20 10.54 -9.33 24.12
CA THR A 20 11.63 -9.89 23.32
C THR A 20 11.73 -11.42 23.47
N LYS A 21 11.58 -11.95 24.69
CA LYS A 21 11.57 -13.41 24.92
C LYS A 21 10.33 -14.06 24.31
N VAL A 22 9.16 -13.43 24.46
CA VAL A 22 7.90 -13.93 23.86
C VAL A 22 8.00 -13.99 22.34
N TYR A 23 8.50 -12.92 21.72
CA TYR A 23 8.73 -12.88 20.27
C TYR A 23 9.66 -14.00 19.83
N LYS A 24 10.84 -14.15 20.48
CA LYS A 24 11.79 -15.24 20.15
C LYS A 24 11.16 -16.63 20.28
N ALA A 25 10.43 -16.89 21.36
CA ALA A 25 9.74 -18.16 21.56
C ALA A 25 8.69 -18.43 20.48
N TRP A 26 7.94 -17.41 20.07
CA TRP A 26 6.94 -17.53 19.00
C TRP A 26 7.58 -17.74 17.62
N SER A 27 8.71 -17.07 17.36
CA SER A 27 9.53 -17.31 16.16
C SER A 27 10.04 -18.75 16.10
N THR A 28 10.53 -19.29 17.23
CA THR A 28 10.93 -20.70 17.31
C THR A 28 9.75 -21.63 17.05
N LEU A 29 8.58 -21.38 17.65
CA LEU A 29 7.37 -22.16 17.41
C LEU A 29 6.98 -22.18 15.93
N LEU A 30 7.02 -21.03 15.26
CA LEU A 30 6.73 -20.92 13.83
C LEU A 30 7.68 -21.79 12.99
N LEU A 31 8.96 -21.80 13.32
CA LEU A 31 9.96 -22.64 12.64
C LEU A 31 9.71 -24.14 12.86
N GLN A 32 9.29 -24.55 14.07
CA GLN A 32 8.93 -25.94 14.34
C GLN A 32 7.68 -26.36 13.56
N LEU A 33 6.66 -25.50 13.50
CA LEU A 33 5.47 -25.77 12.68
C LEU A 33 5.83 -25.91 11.20
N LYS A 34 6.67 -25.02 10.66
CA LYS A 34 7.18 -25.14 9.28
C LYS A 34 7.85 -26.49 9.06
N ARG A 35 8.75 -26.90 9.95
CA ARG A 35 9.42 -28.22 9.87
C ARG A 35 8.41 -29.37 9.93
N GLY A 36 7.34 -29.23 10.71
CA GLY A 36 6.18 -30.12 10.73
C GLY A 36 5.61 -30.41 9.33
N TYR A 37 5.39 -29.36 8.55
CA TYR A 37 4.88 -29.47 7.18
C TYR A 37 5.89 -29.98 6.15
N GLU A 38 7.19 -29.77 6.37
CA GLU A 38 8.24 -30.19 5.43
C GLU A 38 8.72 -31.61 5.68
N THR A 39 8.83 -32.02 6.94
CA THR A 39 9.47 -33.28 7.34
C THR A 39 8.49 -34.30 7.93
N TYR A 40 7.44 -33.83 8.60
CA TYR A 40 6.56 -34.69 9.41
C TYR A 40 5.14 -34.83 8.83
N GLY A 41 4.92 -34.33 7.61
CA GLY A 41 3.70 -34.59 6.85
C GLY A 41 2.43 -33.95 7.43
N PHE A 42 2.53 -32.78 8.08
CA PHE A 42 1.33 -32.09 8.57
C PHE A 42 0.32 -31.84 7.44
N GLU A 43 -0.91 -32.30 7.66
CA GLU A 43 -2.00 -32.23 6.70
C GLU A 43 -2.58 -30.81 6.59
N ALA A 44 -3.24 -30.52 5.47
CA ALA A 44 -3.77 -29.19 5.17
C ALA A 44 -4.82 -28.68 6.18
N TRP A 45 -5.53 -29.56 6.89
CA TRP A 45 -6.49 -29.14 7.92
C TRP A 45 -5.82 -28.44 9.11
N THR A 46 -4.49 -28.56 9.27
CA THR A 46 -3.72 -27.91 10.34
C THR A 46 -3.32 -26.46 10.01
N ILE A 47 -3.63 -25.95 8.80
CA ILE A 47 -3.32 -24.58 8.36
C ILE A 47 -3.93 -23.50 9.28
N PRO A 48 -5.14 -23.64 9.85
CA PRO A 48 -5.66 -22.69 10.84
C PRO A 48 -4.76 -22.55 12.08
N CYS A 49 -4.10 -23.63 12.53
CA CYS A 49 -3.17 -23.58 13.66
C CYS A 49 -1.91 -22.78 13.28
N LEU A 50 -1.38 -23.01 12.08
CA LEU A 50 -0.27 -22.21 11.54
C LEU A 50 -0.65 -20.73 11.43
N TYR A 51 -1.86 -20.44 10.95
CA TYR A 51 -2.39 -19.08 10.85
C TYR A 51 -2.44 -18.36 12.20
N VAL A 52 -2.87 -19.03 13.28
CA VAL A 52 -2.90 -18.43 14.62
C VAL A 52 -1.51 -17.99 15.06
N VAL A 53 -0.47 -18.83 14.85
CA VAL A 53 0.91 -18.48 15.19
C VAL A 53 1.40 -17.31 14.35
N CYS A 54 1.20 -17.37 13.03
CA CYS A 54 1.55 -16.28 12.11
C CYS A 54 0.86 -14.96 12.44
N LYS A 55 -0.42 -15.00 12.86
CA LYS A 55 -1.22 -13.81 13.19
C LYS A 55 -0.69 -13.07 14.42
N GLN A 56 -0.21 -13.80 15.42
CA GLN A 56 0.27 -13.19 16.67
C GLN A 56 1.70 -12.66 16.54
N LEU A 57 2.51 -13.24 15.65
CA LEU A 57 3.93 -12.91 15.54
C LEU A 57 4.21 -11.41 15.31
N PRO A 58 3.55 -10.69 14.37
CA PRO A 58 3.76 -9.24 14.21
C PRO A 58 3.36 -8.42 15.44
N THR A 59 2.33 -8.85 16.17
CA THR A 59 1.90 -8.15 17.39
C THR A 59 2.95 -8.27 18.48
N PHE A 60 3.57 -9.44 18.65
CA PHE A 60 4.65 -9.62 19.61
C PHE A 60 5.92 -8.90 19.18
N ALA A 61 6.21 -8.86 17.89
CA ALA A 61 7.33 -8.11 17.34
C ALA A 61 7.21 -6.60 17.64
N ILE A 62 6.05 -5.99 17.40
CA ILE A 62 5.78 -4.58 17.73
C ILE A 62 6.01 -4.31 19.22
N LYS A 63 5.55 -5.20 20.09
CA LYS A 63 5.71 -5.02 21.54
C LYS A 63 7.17 -5.20 21.98
N ALA A 64 7.91 -6.11 21.35
CA ALA A 64 9.34 -6.30 21.60
C ALA A 64 10.18 -5.09 21.13
N ASP A 65 9.85 -4.53 19.96
CA ASP A 65 10.49 -3.30 19.46
C ASP A 65 10.24 -2.12 20.40
N LYS A 66 9.00 -1.96 20.90
CA LYS A 66 8.66 -0.93 21.90
C LYS A 66 9.44 -1.10 23.21
N GLU A 67 9.47 -2.31 23.77
CA GLU A 67 10.23 -2.62 24.99
C GLU A 67 11.71 -2.24 24.84
N ARG A 68 12.32 -2.55 23.69
CA ARG A 68 13.72 -2.20 23.41
C ARG A 68 13.93 -0.68 23.36
N ILE A 69 13.05 0.05 22.69
CA ILE A 69 13.12 1.53 22.59
C ILE A 69 13.00 2.18 23.98
N GLU A 70 12.09 1.69 24.83
CA GLU A 70 11.91 2.20 26.20
C GLU A 70 13.16 1.97 27.07
N LEU A 71 13.82 0.81 26.92
CA LEU A 71 15.07 0.50 27.59
C LEU A 71 16.23 1.40 27.11
N GLU A 72 16.34 1.63 25.80
CA GLU A 72 17.37 2.50 25.20
C GLU A 72 17.22 3.96 25.63
N GLN A 73 15.99 4.47 25.72
CA GLN A 73 15.68 5.82 26.22
C GLN A 73 15.99 5.97 27.72
N SER A 74 15.83 4.90 28.49
CA SER A 74 16.17 4.89 29.91
C SER A 74 17.68 4.86 30.17
N SER A 75 18.46 4.32 29.22
CA SER A 75 19.92 4.23 29.32
C SER A 75 20.67 5.43 28.72
N ASN A 76 20.13 6.09 27.69
CA ASN A 76 20.83 7.15 26.95
C ASN A 76 20.26 8.55 27.22
N GLY A 77 20.78 9.20 28.25
CA GLY A 77 20.61 10.64 28.50
C GLY A 77 21.63 11.56 27.81
N ALA A 78 22.37 11.10 26.80
CA ALA A 78 23.37 11.91 26.10
C ALA A 78 23.56 11.49 24.63
N GLY A 79 23.80 12.49 23.78
CA GLY A 79 23.61 12.46 22.33
C GLY A 79 24.50 11.50 21.53
N GLY A 80 24.00 11.14 20.33
CA GLY A 80 24.73 10.38 19.32
C GLY A 80 24.60 11.05 17.95
N HIS A 81 25.74 11.15 17.26
CA HIS A 81 25.92 11.69 15.91
C HIS A 81 24.96 11.07 14.88
N GLN A 82 24.47 11.91 13.95
CA GLN A 82 23.72 11.53 12.77
C GLN A 82 24.68 11.25 11.61
N ASP A 83 24.72 9.99 11.15
CA ASP A 83 25.21 9.65 9.81
C ASP A 83 24.04 9.74 8.82
N ASP A 84 24.29 10.27 7.61
CA ASP A 84 23.25 10.64 6.62
C ASP A 84 22.53 9.45 5.92
N ASP A 85 23.00 8.21 6.11
CA ASP A 85 22.36 6.96 5.60
C ASP A 85 21.44 6.27 6.63
N PHE A 86 21.11 6.96 7.73
CA PHE A 86 20.28 6.44 8.79
C PHE A 86 18.79 6.44 8.42
N ASP A 87 18.16 5.25 8.36
CA ASP A 87 16.70 5.12 8.43
C ASP A 87 16.28 4.78 9.88
N PRO A 88 15.97 5.81 10.71
CA PRO A 88 15.58 5.61 12.10
C PRO A 88 14.34 4.72 12.25
N GLU A 89 13.47 4.64 11.23
CA GLU A 89 12.23 3.89 11.30
C GLU A 89 12.47 2.38 11.11
N LEU A 90 13.48 2.01 10.31
CA LEU A 90 13.87 0.62 10.08
C LEU A 90 14.53 0.00 11.31
N GLU A 91 15.43 0.74 11.97
CA GLU A 91 16.06 0.26 13.21
C GLU A 91 15.04 0.18 14.33
N LYS A 92 14.13 1.15 14.47
CA LYS A 92 13.05 1.14 15.48
C LYS A 92 12.14 -0.09 15.35
N ASN A 93 11.87 -0.56 14.14
CA ASN A 93 10.94 -1.66 13.86
C ASN A 93 11.64 -2.97 13.45
N MET A 94 12.87 -3.19 13.91
CA MET A 94 13.69 -4.33 13.49
C MET A 94 13.00 -5.68 13.71
N GLN A 95 12.37 -5.93 14.87
CA GLN A 95 11.68 -7.19 15.11
C GLN A 95 10.46 -7.36 14.20
N LEU A 96 9.73 -6.28 13.93
CA LEU A 96 8.59 -6.30 13.02
C LEU A 96 9.01 -6.66 11.59
N VAL A 97 10.12 -6.09 11.12
CA VAL A 97 10.70 -6.41 9.80
C VAL A 97 11.12 -7.87 9.73
N ASN A 98 11.80 -8.38 10.77
CA ASN A 98 12.17 -9.79 10.87
C ASN A 98 10.94 -10.72 10.86
N ALA A 99 9.88 -10.35 11.58
CA ALA A 99 8.63 -11.10 11.60
C ALA A 99 8.00 -11.16 10.20
N ALA A 100 7.95 -10.03 9.48
CA ALA A 100 7.44 -9.98 8.12
C ALA A 100 8.25 -10.86 7.16
N SER A 101 9.60 -10.78 7.23
CA SER A 101 10.49 -11.65 6.45
C SER A 101 10.26 -13.13 6.77
N MET A 102 10.06 -13.51 8.04
CA MET A 102 9.73 -14.91 8.38
C MET A 102 8.42 -15.38 7.73
N LEU A 103 7.37 -14.55 7.74
CA LEU A 103 6.10 -14.88 7.10
C LEU A 103 6.28 -15.09 5.59
N LYS A 104 7.05 -14.21 4.95
CA LYS A 104 7.40 -14.26 3.53
C LYS A 104 8.28 -15.46 3.18
N ASP A 105 9.51 -15.49 3.67
CA ASP A 105 10.55 -16.39 3.18
C ASP A 105 10.27 -17.84 3.56
N LYS A 106 9.49 -18.05 4.64
CA LYS A 106 9.27 -19.37 5.21
C LYS A 106 7.86 -19.87 4.96
N ILE A 107 6.83 -19.07 5.26
CA ILE A 107 5.45 -19.57 5.30
C ILE A 107 4.74 -19.39 3.96
N PHE A 108 4.90 -18.24 3.31
CA PHE A 108 4.38 -18.04 1.96
C PHE A 108 4.97 -19.08 1.01
N ASN A 109 6.29 -19.26 1.00
CA ASN A 109 6.96 -20.24 0.14
C ASN A 109 6.52 -21.69 0.42
N LEU A 110 6.28 -22.04 1.69
CA LEU A 110 5.74 -23.35 2.08
C LEU A 110 4.35 -23.60 1.46
N CYS A 111 3.46 -22.61 1.51
CA CYS A 111 2.10 -22.74 0.96
C CYS A 111 2.09 -22.67 -0.58
N ASN A 112 2.97 -21.84 -1.16
CA ASN A 112 3.06 -21.64 -2.60
C ASN A 112 3.66 -22.86 -3.31
N GLY A 113 4.67 -23.49 -2.70
CA GLY A 113 5.32 -24.69 -3.23
C GLY A 113 4.49 -25.97 -3.14
N ASP A 114 3.26 -25.89 -2.61
CA ASP A 114 2.39 -27.04 -2.42
C ASP A 114 1.86 -27.59 -3.75
N ARG A 115 2.13 -28.88 -4.01
CA ARG A 115 1.74 -29.58 -5.24
C ARG A 115 0.56 -30.53 -5.05
N ALA A 116 -0.05 -30.54 -3.86
CA ALA A 116 -1.23 -31.34 -3.59
C ALA A 116 -2.41 -30.93 -4.52
N PRO A 117 -3.34 -31.85 -4.81
CA PRO A 117 -4.58 -31.51 -5.50
C PRO A 117 -5.39 -30.48 -4.69
N LEU A 118 -6.28 -29.72 -5.35
CA LEU A 118 -6.93 -28.54 -4.76
C LEU A 118 -7.68 -28.84 -3.45
N GLU A 119 -8.23 -30.05 -3.32
CA GLU A 119 -8.99 -30.50 -2.15
C GLU A 119 -8.13 -30.63 -0.89
N GLN A 120 -6.85 -30.91 -1.07
CA GLN A 120 -5.87 -31.08 0.01
C GLN A 120 -4.80 -29.98 -0.01
N SER A 121 -5.01 -28.95 -0.82
CA SER A 121 -3.98 -27.95 -1.06
C SER A 121 -3.91 -26.90 0.04
N ARG A 122 -2.68 -26.60 0.43
CA ARG A 122 -2.31 -25.53 1.37
C ARG A 122 -2.23 -24.16 0.69
N LYS A 123 -2.49 -24.07 -0.62
CA LYS A 123 -2.41 -22.83 -1.41
C LYS A 123 -3.28 -21.70 -0.87
N TRP A 124 -4.39 -22.00 -0.19
CA TRP A 124 -5.19 -20.96 0.47
C TRP A 124 -4.44 -20.25 1.62
N GLY A 125 -3.43 -20.92 2.18
CA GLY A 125 -2.45 -20.32 3.10
C GLY A 125 -1.76 -19.09 2.51
N VAL A 126 -1.53 -19.06 1.19
CA VAL A 126 -0.94 -17.90 0.49
C VAL A 126 -1.77 -16.63 0.71
N TYR A 127 -3.09 -16.72 0.54
CA TYR A 127 -4.00 -15.60 0.82
C TYR A 127 -3.95 -15.17 2.29
N TYR A 128 -3.93 -16.13 3.23
CA TYR A 128 -3.88 -15.81 4.65
C TYR A 128 -2.62 -15.04 5.03
N ILE A 129 -1.45 -15.48 4.53
CA ILE A 129 -0.18 -14.79 4.79
C ILE A 129 -0.17 -13.41 4.13
N ALA A 130 -0.64 -13.29 2.89
CA ALA A 130 -0.73 -12.00 2.21
C ALA A 130 -1.60 -10.99 2.99
N ASN A 131 -2.74 -11.44 3.53
CA ASN A 131 -3.63 -10.62 4.34
C ASN A 131 -3.00 -10.25 5.70
N LEU A 132 -2.23 -11.14 6.31
CA LEU A 132 -1.48 -10.79 7.53
C LEU A 132 -0.43 -9.71 7.26
N ILE A 133 0.35 -9.86 6.18
CA ILE A 133 1.38 -8.88 5.78
C ILE A 133 0.75 -7.53 5.47
N PHE A 134 -0.38 -7.51 4.73
CA PHE A 134 -1.14 -6.29 4.49
C PHE A 134 -1.55 -5.58 5.80
N LYS A 135 -1.95 -6.35 6.82
CA LYS A 135 -2.41 -5.83 8.12
C LYS A 135 -1.28 -5.36 9.03
N THR A 136 -0.01 -5.62 8.71
CA THR A 136 1.16 -5.27 9.53
C THR A 136 1.48 -3.75 9.54
N LYS A 137 0.69 -2.92 8.85
CA LYS A 137 0.69 -1.43 8.94
C LYS A 137 2.06 -0.77 8.65
N SER A 138 2.82 -1.24 7.65
CA SER A 138 3.94 -0.48 7.07
C SER A 138 3.75 -0.30 5.56
N ARG A 139 4.26 0.82 5.03
CA ARG A 139 4.21 1.13 3.60
C ARG A 139 4.95 0.06 2.78
N SER A 140 6.08 -0.42 3.26
CA SER A 140 6.84 -1.51 2.62
C SER A 140 5.99 -2.79 2.48
N CYS A 141 5.21 -3.11 3.52
CA CYS A 141 4.35 -4.29 3.51
C CYS A 141 3.18 -4.23 2.50
N THR A 142 2.80 -3.04 2.01
CA THR A 142 1.73 -2.94 0.99
C THR A 142 2.22 -3.42 -0.38
N ILE A 143 3.50 -3.20 -0.70
CA ILE A 143 4.13 -3.68 -1.95
C ILE A 143 4.25 -5.20 -1.89
N GLU A 144 4.78 -5.73 -0.80
CA GLU A 144 4.92 -7.18 -0.62
C GLU A 144 3.56 -7.89 -0.58
N ALA A 145 2.57 -7.30 0.09
CA ALA A 145 1.21 -7.84 0.11
C ALA A 145 0.62 -7.92 -1.31
N GLU A 146 0.88 -6.95 -2.17
CA GLU A 146 0.42 -6.96 -3.56
C GLU A 146 0.97 -8.17 -4.32
N GLU A 147 2.27 -8.45 -4.22
CA GLU A 147 2.91 -9.60 -4.87
C GLU A 147 2.25 -10.92 -4.42
N PHE A 148 2.03 -11.08 -3.12
CA PHE A 148 1.45 -12.31 -2.57
C PHE A 148 -0.04 -12.44 -2.87
N LEU A 149 -0.79 -11.34 -2.90
CA LEU A 149 -2.20 -11.33 -3.28
C LEU A 149 -2.37 -11.61 -4.78
N ASN A 150 -1.44 -11.15 -5.63
CA ASN A 150 -1.41 -11.52 -7.04
C ASN A 150 -1.17 -13.02 -7.23
N GLU A 151 -0.27 -13.63 -6.44
CA GLU A 151 -0.07 -15.07 -6.50
C GLU A 151 -1.28 -15.84 -5.97
N ALA A 152 -1.89 -15.38 -4.86
CA ALA A 152 -3.16 -15.94 -4.36
C ALA A 152 -4.25 -15.88 -5.44
N TRP A 153 -4.33 -14.78 -6.20
CA TRP A 153 -5.28 -14.62 -7.30
C TRP A 153 -5.04 -15.63 -8.42
N ARG A 154 -3.78 -15.83 -8.83
CA ARG A 154 -3.42 -16.82 -9.87
C ARG A 154 -3.75 -18.26 -9.47
N LEU A 155 -3.55 -18.59 -8.20
CA LEU A 155 -3.85 -19.91 -7.65
C LEU A 155 -5.34 -20.13 -7.38
N CYS A 156 -6.15 -19.06 -7.37
CA CYS A 156 -7.58 -19.15 -7.09
C CYS A 156 -8.34 -19.75 -8.28
N HIS A 157 -9.21 -20.72 -8.00
CA HIS A 157 -10.08 -21.30 -9.03
C HIS A 157 -11.02 -20.24 -9.62
N LYS A 158 -11.25 -20.29 -10.94
CA LYS A 158 -12.05 -19.30 -11.68
C LYS A 158 -13.51 -19.25 -11.24
N ASP A 159 -14.05 -20.38 -10.79
CA ASP A 159 -15.44 -20.48 -10.32
C ASP A 159 -15.60 -20.17 -8.82
N ALA A 160 -14.49 -20.04 -8.08
CA ALA A 160 -14.51 -19.78 -6.64
C ALA A 160 -14.78 -18.29 -6.33
N ARG A 161 -15.99 -17.81 -6.65
CA ARG A 161 -16.38 -16.39 -6.53
C ARG A 161 -16.16 -15.79 -5.14
N LYS A 162 -16.47 -16.55 -4.09
CA LYS A 162 -16.24 -16.10 -2.69
C LYS A 162 -14.76 -15.87 -2.41
N ASN A 163 -13.89 -16.74 -2.90
CA ASN A 163 -12.44 -16.64 -2.70
C ASN A 163 -11.85 -15.47 -3.50
N GLN A 164 -12.33 -15.28 -4.72
CA GLN A 164 -12.01 -14.12 -5.54
C GLN A 164 -12.38 -12.82 -4.82
N GLU A 165 -13.57 -12.72 -4.21
CA GLU A 165 -13.96 -11.52 -3.46
C GLU A 165 -13.04 -11.25 -2.27
N LEU A 166 -12.64 -12.29 -1.55
CA LEU A 166 -11.73 -12.18 -0.43
C LEU A 166 -10.36 -11.65 -0.88
N ILE A 167 -9.82 -12.17 -1.97
CA ILE A 167 -8.53 -11.71 -2.52
C ILE A 167 -8.64 -10.26 -3.02
N LEU A 168 -9.65 -9.96 -3.86
CA LEU A 168 -9.85 -8.63 -4.45
C LEU A 168 -10.08 -7.53 -3.41
N THR A 169 -10.69 -7.86 -2.27
CA THR A 169 -10.88 -6.94 -1.15
C THR A 169 -9.57 -6.25 -0.73
N TYR A 170 -8.46 -6.98 -0.76
CA TYR A 170 -7.15 -6.48 -0.34
C TYR A 170 -6.27 -6.10 -1.54
N LEU A 171 -6.44 -6.80 -2.66
CA LEU A 171 -5.64 -6.58 -3.86
C LEU A 171 -5.98 -5.24 -4.55
N ILE A 172 -7.26 -4.84 -4.55
CA ILE A 172 -7.68 -3.55 -5.11
C ILE A 172 -7.00 -2.36 -4.40
N PRO A 173 -7.05 -2.23 -3.06
CA PRO A 173 -6.30 -1.19 -2.35
C PRO A 173 -4.79 -1.20 -2.59
N CYS A 174 -4.17 -2.38 -2.75
CA CYS A 174 -2.73 -2.47 -3.04
C CYS A 174 -2.40 -1.90 -4.42
N HIS A 175 -3.12 -2.34 -5.45
CA HIS A 175 -3.00 -1.84 -6.83
C HIS A 175 -3.24 -0.34 -6.92
N LEU A 176 -4.24 0.15 -6.18
CA LEU A 176 -4.54 1.57 -6.11
C LEU A 176 -3.32 2.37 -5.62
N LEU A 177 -2.64 1.93 -4.57
CA LEU A 177 -1.54 2.69 -3.97
C LEU A 177 -0.18 2.48 -4.65
N ASN A 178 0.12 1.27 -5.09
CA ASN A 178 1.46 0.92 -5.56
C ASN A 178 1.61 1.14 -7.06
N ALA A 179 0.60 0.71 -7.83
CA ALA A 179 0.62 0.76 -9.28
C ALA A 179 -0.19 1.95 -9.83
N HIS A 180 -0.90 2.69 -8.96
CA HIS A 180 -1.86 3.73 -9.34
C HIS A 180 -2.85 3.19 -10.37
N THR A 181 -3.38 2.00 -10.11
CA THR A 181 -4.27 1.33 -11.03
C THR A 181 -5.65 1.08 -10.44
N LEU A 182 -6.67 1.31 -11.27
CA LEU A 182 -8.07 1.23 -10.84
C LEU A 182 -8.74 -0.01 -11.43
N PRO A 183 -9.57 -0.73 -10.64
CA PRO A 183 -10.36 -1.82 -11.16
C PRO A 183 -11.31 -1.33 -12.25
N THR A 184 -11.51 -2.18 -13.25
CA THR A 184 -12.49 -1.98 -14.30
C THR A 184 -13.87 -2.41 -13.83
N GLU A 185 -14.92 -1.80 -14.36
CA GLU A 185 -16.29 -2.19 -14.04
C GLU A 185 -16.55 -3.65 -14.43
N THR A 186 -15.92 -4.12 -15.51
CA THR A 186 -15.97 -5.52 -15.95
C THR A 186 -15.40 -6.49 -14.92
N LEU A 187 -14.34 -6.10 -14.19
CA LEU A 187 -13.79 -6.90 -13.09
C LEU A 187 -14.71 -6.94 -11.86
N LEU A 188 -15.40 -5.83 -11.57
CA LEU A 188 -16.27 -5.71 -10.39
C LEU A 188 -17.67 -6.29 -10.60
N LYS A 189 -18.18 -6.31 -11.84
CA LYS A 189 -19.54 -6.78 -12.19
C LYS A 189 -19.89 -8.18 -11.65
N PRO A 190 -18.99 -9.18 -11.64
CA PRO A 190 -19.27 -10.49 -11.03
C PRO A 190 -19.34 -10.48 -9.50
N HIS A 191 -18.98 -9.37 -8.85
CA HIS A 191 -18.81 -9.22 -7.41
C HIS A 191 -19.60 -8.01 -6.87
N PRO A 192 -20.94 -8.11 -6.73
CA PRO A 192 -21.81 -6.97 -6.41
C PRO A 192 -21.41 -6.21 -5.15
N ARG A 193 -20.88 -6.92 -4.14
CA ARG A 193 -20.39 -6.30 -2.90
C ARG A 193 -19.18 -5.41 -3.16
N LEU A 194 -18.21 -5.89 -3.94
CA LEU A 194 -17.03 -5.12 -4.31
C LEU A 194 -17.38 -3.96 -5.22
N GLN A 195 -18.33 -4.16 -6.14
CA GLN A 195 -18.83 -3.09 -6.99
C GLN A 195 -19.42 -1.95 -6.16
N LYS A 196 -20.30 -2.25 -5.19
CA LYS A 196 -20.88 -1.24 -4.31
C LYS A 196 -19.83 -0.45 -3.53
N LEU A 197 -18.79 -1.13 -3.04
CA LEU A 197 -17.75 -0.52 -2.20
C LEU A 197 -16.72 0.30 -3.00
N PHE A 198 -16.21 -0.27 -4.10
CA PHE A 198 -15.04 0.30 -4.78
C PHE A 198 -15.39 1.13 -6.01
N LEU A 199 -16.53 0.89 -6.68
CA LEU A 199 -16.86 1.62 -7.92
C LEU A 199 -17.00 3.14 -7.68
N PRO A 200 -17.72 3.63 -6.65
CA PRO A 200 -17.85 5.07 -6.41
C PRO A 200 -16.49 5.74 -6.14
N LEU A 201 -15.64 5.09 -5.33
CA LEU A 201 -14.27 5.55 -5.06
C LEU A 201 -13.45 5.63 -6.37
N CYS A 202 -13.49 4.58 -7.20
CA CYS A 202 -12.73 4.54 -8.45
C CYS A 202 -13.19 5.62 -9.44
N GLU A 203 -14.50 5.88 -9.52
CA GLU A 203 -15.02 6.96 -10.35
C GLU A 203 -14.60 8.34 -9.85
N ALA A 204 -14.66 8.58 -8.55
CA ALA A 204 -14.22 9.82 -7.93
C ALA A 204 -12.74 10.07 -8.20
N ILE A 205 -11.89 9.05 -8.04
CA ILE A 205 -10.46 9.14 -8.37
C ILE A 205 -10.24 9.44 -9.85
N LYS A 206 -10.90 8.72 -10.77
CA LYS A 206 -10.79 8.97 -12.23
C LYS A 206 -11.20 10.39 -12.59
N LYS A 207 -12.27 10.89 -11.98
CA LYS A 207 -12.80 12.24 -12.21
C LYS A 207 -12.00 13.31 -11.44
N GLY A 208 -11.16 12.94 -10.48
CA GLY A 208 -10.49 13.91 -9.59
C GLY A 208 -11.50 14.72 -8.76
N ASP A 209 -12.57 14.07 -8.32
CA ASP A 209 -13.65 14.67 -7.54
C ASP A 209 -13.42 14.34 -6.05
N LEU A 210 -12.84 15.30 -5.31
CA LEU A 210 -12.46 15.11 -3.90
C LEU A 210 -13.67 14.91 -3.00
N HIS A 211 -14.73 15.70 -3.17
CA HIS A 211 -15.94 15.59 -2.37
C HIS A 211 -16.63 14.23 -2.55
N LYS A 212 -16.79 13.74 -3.78
CA LYS A 212 -17.36 12.40 -3.99
C LYS A 212 -16.46 11.28 -3.49
N PHE A 213 -15.15 11.48 -3.50
CA PHE A 213 -14.22 10.52 -2.90
C PHE A 213 -14.45 10.43 -1.38
N ASP A 214 -14.51 11.58 -0.71
CA ASP A 214 -14.70 11.66 0.74
C ASP A 214 -16.08 11.05 1.14
N LEU A 215 -17.14 11.36 0.39
CA LEU A 215 -18.48 10.73 0.59
C LEU A 215 -18.46 9.22 0.36
N ALA A 216 -17.85 8.74 -0.72
CA ALA A 216 -17.77 7.31 -1.01
C ALA A 216 -16.94 6.54 0.03
N LEU A 217 -15.93 7.18 0.62
CA LEU A 217 -15.12 6.61 1.69
C LEU A 217 -15.94 6.51 2.98
N GLN A 218 -16.73 7.54 3.30
CA GLN A 218 -17.63 7.59 4.45
C GLN A 218 -18.77 6.56 4.34
N ASP A 219 -19.43 6.45 3.17
CA ASP A 219 -20.51 5.49 2.94
C ASP A 219 -20.08 4.02 3.14
N GLY A 220 -18.80 3.72 2.92
CA GLY A 220 -18.22 2.38 3.09
C GLY A 220 -17.46 2.19 4.40
N GLU A 221 -17.43 3.18 5.30
CA GLU A 221 -16.53 3.24 6.46
C GLU A 221 -16.57 1.97 7.30
N ASP A 222 -17.77 1.55 7.73
CA ASP A 222 -17.96 0.36 8.59
C ASP A 222 -17.30 -0.90 7.99
N GLU A 223 -17.50 -1.14 6.70
CA GLU A 223 -16.99 -2.33 6.02
C GLU A 223 -15.48 -2.21 5.77
N PHE A 224 -14.99 -1.01 5.47
CA PHE A 224 -13.56 -0.74 5.29
C PHE A 224 -12.77 -0.86 6.60
N VAL A 225 -13.30 -0.37 7.71
CA VAL A 225 -12.72 -0.49 9.05
C VAL A 225 -12.70 -1.95 9.48
N LYS A 226 -13.82 -2.66 9.34
CA LYS A 226 -13.92 -4.09 9.66
C LYS A 226 -12.89 -4.93 8.90
N ARG A 227 -12.64 -4.60 7.63
CA ARG A 227 -11.66 -5.28 6.76
C ARG A 227 -10.23 -4.79 6.96
N ARG A 228 -10.03 -3.70 7.70
CA ARG A 228 -8.76 -2.99 7.91
C ARG A 228 -8.16 -2.40 6.64
N ILE A 229 -8.99 -1.93 5.72
CA ILE A 229 -8.58 -1.31 4.46
C ILE A 229 -8.87 0.21 4.40
N TYR A 230 -9.56 0.76 5.40
CA TYR A 230 -9.94 2.19 5.45
C TYR A 230 -8.73 3.13 5.26
N LEU A 231 -7.72 3.03 6.15
CA LEU A 231 -6.53 3.89 6.09
C LEU A 231 -5.74 3.72 4.78
N THR A 232 -5.77 2.51 4.19
CA THR A 232 -5.14 2.25 2.90
C THR A 232 -5.88 2.97 1.79
N LEU A 233 -7.22 2.96 1.82
CA LEU A 233 -8.06 3.61 0.82
C LEU A 233 -8.04 5.14 0.96
N GLU A 234 -8.01 5.67 2.16
CA GLU A 234 -7.89 7.11 2.44
C GLU A 234 -6.69 7.73 1.71
N ARG A 235 -5.56 7.02 1.66
CA ARG A 235 -4.37 7.43 0.90
C ARG A 235 -4.61 7.53 -0.62
N GLY A 236 -5.67 6.91 -1.14
CA GLY A 236 -6.13 7.07 -2.52
C GLY A 236 -6.60 8.50 -2.85
N ARG A 237 -6.90 9.33 -1.84
CA ARG A 237 -7.24 10.75 -2.02
C ARG A 237 -6.15 11.53 -2.74
N ASP A 238 -4.87 11.20 -2.48
CA ASP A 238 -3.72 11.78 -3.17
C ASP A 238 -3.80 11.60 -4.69
N LEU A 239 -4.37 10.49 -5.17
CA LEU A 239 -4.53 10.21 -6.60
C LEU A 239 -5.69 11.00 -7.21
N ALA A 240 -6.79 11.16 -6.46
CA ALA A 240 -7.88 12.04 -6.87
C ALA A 240 -7.37 13.49 -7.02
N LEU A 241 -6.60 13.97 -6.03
CA LEU A 241 -5.97 15.29 -6.05
C LEU A 241 -4.99 15.44 -7.23
N ARG A 242 -4.13 14.45 -7.48
CA ARG A 242 -3.27 14.43 -8.67
C ARG A 242 -4.07 14.55 -9.96
N ASN A 243 -5.18 13.82 -10.07
CA ASN A 243 -6.01 13.85 -11.27
C ASN A 243 -6.72 15.21 -11.45
N LEU A 244 -7.14 15.85 -10.36
CA LEU A 244 -7.67 17.22 -10.36
C LEU A 244 -6.60 18.23 -10.82
N VAL A 245 -5.40 18.20 -10.23
CA VAL A 245 -4.28 19.08 -10.60
C VAL A 245 -3.89 18.89 -12.07
N ARG A 246 -3.90 17.64 -12.57
CA ARG A 246 -3.70 17.36 -13.99
C ARG A 246 -4.78 18.01 -14.86
N LYS A 247 -6.05 18.00 -14.44
CA LYS A 247 -7.14 18.66 -15.18
C LYS A 247 -6.95 20.16 -15.25
N VAL A 248 -6.54 20.81 -14.16
CA VAL A 248 -6.21 22.25 -14.14
C VAL A 248 -5.12 22.56 -15.15
N PHE A 249 -4.03 21.77 -15.14
CA PHE A 249 -2.95 21.92 -16.12
C PHE A 249 -3.42 21.76 -17.57
N LEU A 250 -4.29 20.77 -17.84
CA LEU A 250 -4.83 20.56 -19.18
C LEU A 250 -5.79 21.67 -19.62
N ALA A 251 -6.58 22.23 -18.68
CA ALA A 251 -7.50 23.33 -18.91
C ALA A 251 -6.79 24.67 -19.15
N GLY A 252 -5.58 24.85 -18.59
CA GLY A 252 -4.73 26.02 -18.79
C GLY A 252 -4.25 26.26 -20.23
N GLY A 253 -4.52 25.32 -21.16
CA GLY A 253 -4.33 25.51 -22.60
C GLY A 253 -2.88 25.46 -23.07
N PHE A 254 -2.59 26.18 -24.15
CA PHE A 254 -1.29 26.23 -24.81
C PHE A 254 -0.69 27.64 -24.71
N GLU A 255 0.63 27.71 -24.59
CA GLU A 255 1.37 28.97 -24.75
C GLU A 255 1.27 29.45 -26.20
N GLU A 256 1.24 30.77 -26.38
CA GLU A 256 1.25 31.38 -27.71
C GLU A 256 2.53 30.98 -28.46
N PRO A 257 2.43 30.56 -29.75
CA PRO A 257 3.59 30.22 -30.55
C PRO A 257 4.52 31.43 -30.65
N LYS A 258 5.78 31.27 -30.20
CA LYS A 258 6.81 32.30 -30.37
C LYS A 258 7.29 32.42 -31.81
N GLU A 259 7.07 31.37 -32.62
CA GLU A 259 7.40 31.32 -34.04
C GLU A 259 6.18 30.83 -34.84
N PRO A 260 6.00 31.30 -36.10
CA PRO A 260 4.84 30.97 -36.92
C PRO A 260 4.72 29.48 -37.31
N ASP A 261 5.80 28.70 -37.19
CA ASP A 261 5.84 27.24 -37.42
C ASP A 261 6.24 26.43 -36.16
N GLY A 262 6.18 27.09 -34.99
CA GLY A 262 6.59 26.49 -33.72
C GLY A 262 5.60 25.46 -33.19
N GLU A 263 6.11 24.36 -32.60
CA GLU A 263 5.26 23.38 -31.93
C GLU A 263 4.42 24.02 -30.81
N ARG A 264 3.12 23.71 -30.77
CA ARG A 264 2.22 24.13 -29.70
C ARG A 264 2.67 23.52 -28.37
N MET A 265 3.24 24.35 -27.49
CA MET A 265 3.65 23.95 -26.14
C MET A 265 2.53 24.23 -25.15
N ARG A 266 2.28 23.31 -24.20
CA ARG A 266 1.31 23.55 -23.13
C ARG A 266 1.78 24.67 -22.22
N ARG A 267 0.84 25.40 -21.61
CA ARG A 267 1.15 26.40 -20.59
C ARG A 267 1.83 25.74 -19.40
N THR A 268 3.11 26.06 -19.21
CA THR A 268 3.94 25.41 -18.19
C THR A 268 3.98 26.17 -16.87
N ARG A 269 3.60 27.44 -16.87
CA ARG A 269 3.56 28.30 -15.68
C ARG A 269 2.12 28.48 -15.23
N VAL A 270 1.75 27.84 -14.13
CA VAL A 270 0.38 27.86 -13.59
C VAL A 270 0.38 28.52 -12.22
N PRO A 271 -0.35 29.63 -12.02
CA PRO A 271 -0.55 30.26 -10.72
C PRO A 271 -1.13 29.29 -9.69
N ILE A 272 -0.66 29.39 -8.45
CA ILE A 272 -1.15 28.59 -7.33
C ILE A 272 -2.65 28.83 -7.11
N ALA A 273 -3.12 30.05 -7.32
CA ALA A 273 -4.52 30.43 -7.22
C ALA A 273 -5.44 29.61 -8.17
N GLU A 274 -4.96 29.17 -9.34
CA GLU A 274 -5.74 28.33 -10.24
C GLU A 274 -5.96 26.93 -9.65
N PHE A 275 -4.94 26.37 -8.98
CA PHE A 275 -5.07 25.11 -8.26
C PHE A 275 -5.95 25.27 -7.01
N ALA A 276 -5.78 26.36 -6.25
CA ALA A 276 -6.61 26.67 -5.09
C ALA A 276 -8.10 26.75 -5.46
N ALA A 277 -8.44 27.48 -6.52
CA ALA A 277 -9.81 27.57 -7.00
C ALA A 277 -10.39 26.18 -7.36
N ALA A 278 -9.62 25.34 -8.05
CA ALA A 278 -10.08 24.00 -8.42
C ALA A 278 -10.26 23.08 -7.20
N ILE A 279 -9.35 23.13 -6.23
CA ILE A 279 -9.42 22.32 -5.01
C ILE A 279 -10.63 22.77 -4.18
N THR A 280 -10.79 24.07 -3.95
CA THR A 280 -11.94 24.63 -3.22
C THR A 280 -13.27 24.25 -3.86
N LEU A 281 -13.37 24.32 -5.18
CA LEU A 281 -14.57 23.90 -5.92
C LEU A 281 -14.83 22.39 -5.77
N SER A 282 -13.78 21.57 -5.76
CA SER A 282 -13.91 20.12 -5.71
C SER A 282 -14.11 19.55 -4.31
N SER A 283 -13.55 20.18 -3.27
CA SER A 283 -13.65 19.73 -1.88
C SER A 283 -14.85 20.36 -1.15
N GLY A 284 -15.33 21.52 -1.61
CA GLY A 284 -16.33 22.32 -0.92
C GLY A 284 -15.79 23.07 0.30
N GLN A 285 -14.47 23.03 0.53
CA GLN A 285 -13.79 23.70 1.63
C GLN A 285 -12.81 24.73 1.08
N GLN A 286 -12.77 25.92 1.69
CA GLN A 286 -11.78 26.94 1.32
C GLN A 286 -10.39 26.47 1.73
N VAL A 287 -9.47 26.45 0.78
CA VAL A 287 -8.07 26.06 0.96
C VAL A 287 -7.19 27.26 0.67
N ASP A 288 -6.26 27.57 1.56
CA ASP A 288 -5.31 28.67 1.37
C ASP A 288 -4.15 28.28 0.44
N ASN A 289 -3.37 29.27 0.00
CA ASN A 289 -2.27 29.02 -0.93
C ASN A 289 -1.11 28.22 -0.29
N ASP A 290 -0.87 28.34 1.01
CA ASP A 290 0.20 27.62 1.70
C ASP A 290 -0.13 26.11 1.79
N GLU A 291 -1.40 25.77 2.02
CA GLU A 291 -1.90 24.40 2.00
C GLU A 291 -1.82 23.79 0.59
N VAL A 292 -2.17 24.57 -0.45
CA VAL A 292 -2.00 24.15 -1.84
C VAL A 292 -0.54 23.94 -2.19
N GLU A 293 0.36 24.83 -1.76
CA GLU A 293 1.81 24.65 -1.93
C GLU A 293 2.28 23.34 -1.29
N CYS A 294 1.82 23.03 -0.07
CA CYS A 294 2.12 21.78 0.61
C CYS A 294 1.63 20.56 -0.19
N TYR A 295 0.40 20.58 -0.72
CA TYR A 295 -0.12 19.51 -1.56
C TYR A 295 0.72 19.29 -2.83
N LEU A 296 1.07 20.38 -3.52
CA LEU A 296 1.86 20.32 -4.76
C LEU A 296 3.30 19.88 -4.48
N ALA A 297 3.92 20.34 -3.39
CA ALA A 297 5.25 19.92 -2.96
C ALA A 297 5.28 18.42 -2.68
N ASN A 298 4.29 17.90 -1.96
CA ASN A 298 4.14 16.46 -1.71
C ASN A 298 3.97 15.66 -3.02
N MET A 299 3.23 16.20 -3.99
CA MET A 299 3.02 15.57 -5.29
C MET A 299 4.31 15.51 -6.12
N ILE A 300 5.13 16.55 -6.05
CA ILE A 300 6.45 16.61 -6.69
C ILE A 300 7.42 15.63 -6.01
N TYR A 301 7.50 15.65 -4.68
CA TYR A 301 8.33 14.74 -3.89
C TYR A 301 8.03 13.27 -4.17
N LYS A 302 6.74 12.89 -4.23
CA LYS A 302 6.29 11.53 -4.57
C LYS A 302 6.47 11.17 -6.05
N GLY A 303 6.91 12.11 -6.89
CA GLY A 303 7.09 11.91 -8.34
C GLY A 303 5.78 11.82 -9.13
N HIS A 304 4.64 12.23 -8.55
CA HIS A 304 3.33 12.24 -9.20
C HIS A 304 3.17 13.42 -10.18
N MET A 305 4.00 14.45 -10.01
CA MET A 305 4.03 15.69 -10.79
C MET A 305 5.49 16.11 -10.98
N LYS A 306 5.90 16.53 -12.19
CA LYS A 306 7.25 17.02 -12.48
C LYS A 306 7.25 18.53 -12.68
N GLY A 307 7.89 19.24 -11.77
CA GLY A 307 8.03 20.69 -11.79
C GLY A 307 8.68 21.20 -10.51
N TYR A 308 8.66 22.51 -10.33
CA TYR A 308 9.07 23.17 -9.09
C TYR A 308 8.12 24.32 -8.76
N ILE A 309 8.05 24.68 -7.48
CA ILE A 309 7.24 25.77 -6.98
C ILE A 309 8.12 27.03 -6.91
N ALA A 310 7.76 28.08 -7.63
CA ALA A 310 8.39 29.39 -7.53
C ALA A 310 7.60 30.26 -6.55
N ARG A 311 7.86 30.04 -5.25
CA ARG A 311 7.08 30.58 -4.13
C ARG A 311 6.93 32.11 -4.17
N GLU A 312 8.02 32.83 -4.41
CA GLU A 312 8.03 34.31 -4.52
C GLU A 312 7.08 34.86 -5.59
N ARG A 313 6.80 34.07 -6.63
CA ARG A 313 5.95 34.47 -7.76
C ARG A 313 4.54 33.87 -7.67
N GLY A 314 4.27 33.02 -6.69
CA GLY A 314 2.98 32.34 -6.55
C GLY A 314 2.64 31.44 -7.74
N ILE A 315 3.65 30.85 -8.40
CA ILE A 315 3.45 29.98 -9.59
C ILE A 315 4.14 28.64 -9.44
N VAL A 316 3.59 27.63 -10.08
CA VAL A 316 4.24 26.34 -10.29
C VAL A 316 4.71 26.25 -11.74
N VAL A 317 5.97 25.87 -11.90
CA VAL A 317 6.62 25.70 -13.21
C VAL A 317 6.73 24.21 -13.50
N LEU A 318 5.94 23.75 -14.46
CA LEU A 318 5.83 22.36 -14.87
C LEU A 318 6.84 22.01 -15.97
N SER A 319 7.22 20.73 -16.02
CA SER A 319 8.14 20.23 -17.03
C SER A 319 7.60 20.44 -18.46
N LYS A 320 8.50 20.75 -19.40
CA LYS A 320 8.14 20.93 -20.83
C LYS A 320 8.00 19.61 -21.59
N LYS A 321 8.39 18.47 -21.01
CA LYS A 321 8.25 17.16 -21.68
C LYS A 321 6.77 16.79 -21.81
N LYS A 322 6.29 16.67 -23.05
CA LYS A 322 4.89 16.44 -23.47
C LYS A 322 4.21 15.28 -22.72
N ASP A 323 4.94 14.19 -22.45
CA ASP A 323 4.44 12.99 -21.74
C ASP A 323 5.02 12.81 -20.32
N GLY A 324 5.72 13.82 -19.79
CA GLY A 324 6.51 13.69 -18.56
C GLY A 324 5.91 14.35 -17.32
N VAL A 325 4.97 15.29 -17.47
CA VAL A 325 4.53 16.15 -16.34
C VAL A 325 3.82 15.37 -15.26
N PHE A 326 2.91 14.46 -15.65
CA PHE A 326 2.22 13.59 -14.70
C PHE A 326 2.34 12.14 -15.18
N PRO A 327 3.16 11.28 -14.52
CA PRO A 327 3.26 9.86 -14.87
C PRO A 327 1.89 9.15 -14.86
N GLY A 328 1.69 8.19 -15.76
CA GLY A 328 0.39 7.57 -16.03
C GLY A 328 -0.25 6.86 -14.81
N VAL A 329 -1.58 6.94 -14.73
CA VAL A 329 -2.47 6.13 -13.87
C VAL A 329 -3.12 5.12 -14.81
N TRP A 330 -2.96 3.82 -14.57
CA TRP A 330 -3.37 2.78 -15.55
C TRP A 330 -4.68 2.09 -15.16
N THR A 331 -5.40 1.52 -16.12
CA THR A 331 -6.57 0.67 -15.87
C THR A 331 -6.29 -0.73 -16.40
N TYR A 332 -6.42 -1.77 -15.58
CA TYR A 332 -6.17 -3.15 -16.01
C TYR A 332 -7.46 -3.89 -16.37
N PRO A 333 -7.54 -4.51 -17.55
CA PRO A 333 -8.61 -5.43 -17.91
C PRO A 333 -8.27 -6.84 -17.41
N GLY A 334 -9.03 -7.39 -16.47
CA GLY A 334 -9.18 -8.84 -16.16
C GLY A 334 -7.96 -9.69 -15.77
N ASP A 335 -6.75 -9.33 -16.20
CA ASP A 335 -5.49 -10.01 -16.00
C ASP A 335 -4.63 -9.15 -15.07
N ILE A 336 -4.55 -9.59 -13.81
CA ILE A 336 -4.03 -8.79 -12.69
C ILE A 336 -2.49 -8.85 -12.61
N SER A 337 -1.85 -9.46 -13.61
CA SER A 337 -0.40 -9.64 -13.66
C SER A 337 0.33 -8.35 -14.03
N ILE A 338 0.42 -7.40 -13.09
CA ILE A 338 1.29 -6.22 -13.21
C ILE A 338 2.72 -6.64 -12.82
N HIS A 339 3.35 -7.44 -13.69
CA HIS A 339 4.80 -7.65 -13.68
C HIS A 339 5.41 -6.90 -14.87
N MET A 340 5.16 -5.60 -14.95
CA MET A 340 5.99 -4.72 -15.79
C MET A 340 7.11 -4.16 -14.92
N LYS A 341 8.26 -4.85 -14.96
CA LYS A 341 9.54 -4.33 -14.48
C LYS A 341 9.72 -2.90 -14.98
N LYS A 342 10.13 -2.01 -14.07
CA LYS A 342 10.47 -0.59 -14.32
C LYS A 342 11.43 -0.37 -15.52
N GLU A 343 12.11 -1.41 -16.01
CA GLU A 343 13.10 -1.35 -17.09
C GLU A 343 12.52 -1.44 -18.53
N LEU A 344 11.27 -1.89 -18.74
CA LEU A 344 10.70 -2.05 -20.09
C LEU A 344 10.09 -0.77 -20.68
N VAL A 345 9.92 0.29 -19.88
CA VAL A 345 9.29 1.55 -20.29
C VAL A 345 10.15 2.34 -21.30
N THR A 346 11.46 2.06 -21.37
CA THR A 346 12.35 2.75 -22.33
C THR A 346 12.34 2.12 -23.73
N ARG A 347 11.80 0.90 -23.91
CA ARG A 347 11.92 0.16 -25.19
C ARG A 347 10.65 0.12 -26.06
N LEU A 348 9.50 0.55 -25.56
CA LEU A 348 8.25 0.60 -26.35
C LEU A 348 7.99 1.97 -27.01
N TRP A 349 8.93 2.91 -26.90
CA TRP A 349 8.87 4.24 -27.54
C TRP A 349 9.78 4.38 -28.78
N SER A 350 10.23 3.26 -29.35
CA SER A 350 11.11 3.23 -30.54
C SER A 350 10.51 2.46 -31.73
N SER A 351 9.23 2.10 -31.70
CA SER A 351 8.62 1.30 -32.78
C SER A 351 7.23 1.75 -33.25
N CYS A 352 6.88 3.02 -33.03
CA CYS A 352 5.82 3.69 -33.78
C CYS A 352 6.34 5.09 -34.15
N SER A 353 7.17 5.11 -35.19
CA SER A 353 7.44 6.29 -36.01
C SER A 353 6.42 6.37 -37.13
#